data_AF-A0A1W9VBD1-F1
#
_entry.id   AF-A0A1W9VBD1-F1
#
_cell.length_a   1.000
_cell.length_b   1.000
_cell.length_c   1.000
_cell.angle_alpha   90.00
_cell.angle_beta   90.00
_cell.angle_gamma   90.00
#
_symmetry.space_group_name_H-M   'P 1'
#
loop_
_entity.id
_entity.type
_entity.pdbx_description
1 polymer ?
#
loop_
_entity_poly.entity_id
_entity_poly.type
_entity_poly.pdbx_seq_one_letter_code
_entity_poly.pdbx_strand_id
1 'polypeptide(L)' 'MAECEFIELCPFFNDQLGDRPDEVDKMKEQYCKTNNLNCARYMIANAAGDENIPQDLFPHEKTRAYAIIAEKG' A
#
# COMPACT_ATOMS: atom_id res chain seq x y z
N MET A 1 15.56 -3.96 -2.74
CA MET A 1 15.33 -3.17 -1.51
C MET A 1 15.63 -1.73 -1.86
N ALA A 2 14.63 -1.01 -2.30
CA ALA A 2 14.70 0.36 -2.77
C ALA A 2 13.29 0.95 -2.65
N GLU A 3 13.17 2.27 -2.75
CA GLU A 3 11.89 2.99 -2.81
C GLU A 3 10.86 2.26 -3.68
N CYS A 4 9.62 2.22 -3.20
CA CYS A 4 8.50 1.70 -3.97
C CYS A 4 8.46 2.32 -5.37
N GLU A 5 8.48 1.50 -6.41
CA GLU A 5 8.34 1.97 -7.81
C GLU A 5 7.00 2.67 -8.05
N PHE A 6 5.98 2.35 -7.24
CA PHE A 6 4.66 2.97 -7.27
C PHE A 6 4.53 4.16 -6.31
N ILE A 7 5.61 4.67 -5.72
CA ILE A 7 5.54 5.72 -4.70
C ILE A 7 4.90 7.01 -5.24
N GLU A 8 5.19 7.38 -6.49
CA GLU A 8 4.62 8.55 -7.15
C GLU A 8 3.13 8.40 -7.48
N LEU A 9 2.67 7.17 -7.67
CA LEU A 9 1.28 6.85 -8.00
C LEU A 9 0.45 6.47 -6.77
N CYS A 10 1.09 6.23 -5.62
CA CYS A 10 0.42 5.65 -4.46
C CYS A 10 -0.43 6.70 -3.71
N PRO A 11 -1.76 6.53 -3.63
CA PRO A 11 -2.61 7.49 -2.91
C PRO A 11 -2.28 7.58 -1.41
N PHE A 12 -1.76 6.50 -0.82
CA PHE A 12 -1.29 6.51 0.57
C PHE A 12 -0.04 7.38 0.75
N PHE A 13 0.89 7.32 -0.21
CA PHE A 13 2.10 8.12 -0.13
C PHE A 13 1.82 9.60 -0.42
N ASN A 14 0.96 9.87 -1.40
CA ASN A 14 0.54 11.21 -1.83
C ASN A 14 -0.49 11.89 -0.89
N ASP A 15 -0.59 11.44 0.36
CA ASP A 15 -1.46 12.02 1.40
C ASP A 15 -2.95 12.11 1.01
N GLN A 16 -3.41 11.22 0.14
CA GLN A 16 -4.82 11.11 -0.25
C GLN A 16 -5.63 10.21 0.71
N LEU A 17 -5.00 9.74 1.81
CA LEU A 17 -5.59 8.86 2.83
C LEU A 17 -5.79 9.55 4.19
N GLY A 18 -6.38 10.76 4.19
CA GLY A 18 -6.99 11.35 5.38
C GLY A 18 -6.08 11.73 6.58
N ASP A 19 -6.72 12.31 7.59
CA ASP A 19 -6.22 13.25 8.60
C ASP A 19 -5.28 12.69 9.72
N ARG A 20 -4.45 11.68 9.47
CA ARG A 20 -3.54 11.09 10.50
C ARG A 20 -2.06 11.08 10.11
N PRO A 21 -1.40 12.25 9.99
CA PRO A 21 -0.04 12.35 9.49
C PRO A 21 0.99 11.57 10.33
N ASP A 22 0.92 11.61 11.67
CA ASP A 22 1.94 11.00 12.54
C ASP A 22 2.05 9.47 12.43
N GLU A 23 0.92 8.77 12.26
CA GLU A 23 0.92 7.31 12.07
C GLU A 23 1.33 6.94 10.64
N VAL A 24 0.93 7.78 9.68
CA VAL A 24 1.20 7.58 8.25
C VAL A 24 2.68 7.75 7.93
N ASP A 25 3.37 8.73 8.49
CA ASP A 25 4.80 8.97 8.23
C ASP A 25 5.67 7.76 8.61
N LYS A 26 5.46 7.18 9.80
CA LYS A 26 6.18 5.97 10.23
C LYS A 26 5.90 4.79 9.30
N MET A 27 4.66 4.65 8.84
CA MET A 27 4.30 3.63 7.87
C MET A 27 4.97 3.87 6.50
N LYS A 28 5.03 5.11 6.02
CA LYS A 28 5.73 5.47 4.77
C LYS A 28 7.22 5.10 4.86
N GLU A 29 7.89 5.37 5.98
CA GLU A 29 9.29 4.97 6.16
C GLU A 29 9.46 3.44 6.17
N GLN A 30 8.61 2.72 6.88
CA GLN A 30 8.73 1.27 7.03
C GLN A 30 8.30 0.50 5.76
N TYR A 31 7.23 0.93 5.09
CA TYR A 31 6.66 0.23 3.95
C TYR A 31 7.08 0.83 2.61
N CYS A 32 7.12 2.14 2.44
CA CYS A 32 7.45 2.74 1.14
C CYS A 32 8.96 2.86 0.91
N LYS A 33 9.74 3.19 1.94
CA LYS A 33 11.20 3.40 1.85
C LYS A 33 12.04 2.19 2.26
N THR A 34 11.55 1.35 3.18
CA THR A 34 12.30 0.18 3.68
C THR A 34 11.90 -1.11 2.98
N ASN A 35 10.61 -1.49 3.01
CA ASN A 35 10.15 -2.77 2.50
C ASN A 35 8.75 -2.72 1.84
N ASN A 36 8.73 -2.33 0.57
CA ASN A 36 7.51 -2.23 -0.26
C ASN A 36 6.85 -3.59 -0.53
N LEU A 37 7.61 -4.68 -0.57
CA LEU A 37 7.09 -6.03 -0.76
C LEU A 37 6.15 -6.46 0.38
N ASN A 38 6.27 -5.83 1.54
CA ASN A 38 5.39 -6.05 2.68
C ASN A 38 4.18 -5.09 2.72
N CYS A 39 4.05 -4.18 1.77
CA CYS A 39 2.93 -3.25 1.70
C CYS A 39 1.70 -3.95 1.09
N ALA A 40 0.61 -3.99 1.85
CA ALA A 40 -0.67 -4.56 1.39
C ALA A 40 -1.13 -3.96 0.04
N ARG A 41 -0.97 -2.64 -0.15
CA ARG A 41 -1.34 -1.95 -1.40
C ARG A 41 -0.43 -2.36 -2.56
N TYR A 42 0.87 -2.53 -2.32
CA TYR A 42 1.83 -2.99 -3.33
C TYR A 42 1.50 -4.41 -3.79
N MET A 43 1.15 -5.30 -2.86
CA MET A 43 0.76 -6.67 -3.17
C MET A 43 -0.45 -6.70 -4.11
N ILE A 44 -1.48 -5.89 -3.82
CA ILE A 44 -2.68 -5.80 -4.69
C ILE A 44 -2.32 -5.17 -6.03
N ALA A 45 -1.57 -4.06 -6.05
CA ALA A 45 -1.16 -3.41 -7.29
C ALA A 45 -0.45 -4.37 -8.24
N ASN A 46 0.47 -5.16 -7.69
CA ASN A 46 1.30 -6.09 -8.46
C ASN A 46 0.55 -7.37 -8.86
N ALA A 47 -0.42 -7.84 -8.07
CA ALA A 47 -1.12 -9.10 -8.33
C ALA A 47 -2.49 -8.94 -9.00
N ALA A 48 -3.24 -7.89 -8.65
CA ALA A 48 -4.61 -7.63 -9.10
C ALA A 48 -4.80 -6.26 -9.78
N GLY A 49 -3.77 -5.41 -9.84
CA GLY A 49 -3.84 -4.07 -10.44
C GLY A 49 -4.21 -2.96 -9.44
N ASP A 50 -3.88 -1.71 -9.77
CA ASP A 50 -4.08 -0.55 -8.89
C ASP A 50 -5.56 -0.20 -8.68
N GLU A 51 -6.40 -0.50 -9.67
CA GLU A 51 -7.86 -0.33 -9.62
C GLU A 51 -8.55 -1.14 -8.52
N ASN A 52 -7.92 -2.23 -8.06
CA ASN A 52 -8.45 -3.09 -7.02
C ASN A 52 -7.97 -2.68 -5.61
N ILE A 53 -7.16 -1.62 -5.48
CA ILE A 53 -6.67 -1.15 -4.18
C ILE A 53 -7.76 -0.35 -3.48
N PRO A 54 -8.26 -0.80 -2.31
CA PRO A 54 -9.23 -0.03 -1.54
C PRO A 54 -8.59 1.26 -1.03
N GLN A 55 -9.34 2.37 -1.10
CA GLN A 55 -8.86 3.66 -0.59
C GLN A 55 -8.72 3.69 0.93
N ASP A 56 -9.40 2.80 1.65
CA ASP A 56 -9.27 2.66 3.11
C ASP A 56 -8.22 1.62 3.52
N LEU A 57 -7.50 1.02 2.57
CA LEU A 57 -6.50 0.00 2.85
C LEU A 57 -5.16 0.61 3.26
N PHE A 58 -4.73 0.26 4.47
CA PHE A 58 -3.43 0.61 5.00
C PHE A 58 -2.35 -0.42 4.62
N PRO A 59 -1.07 0.00 4.54
CA PRO A 59 0.02 -0.89 4.12
C PRO A 59 0.26 -2.09 5.05
N HIS A 60 -0.20 -2.04 6.31
CA HIS A 60 -0.08 -3.14 7.27
C HIS A 60 -1.18 -4.20 7.15
N GLU A 61 -2.28 -3.93 6.45
CA GLU A 61 -3.46 -4.81 6.31
C GLU A 61 -3.24 -5.94 5.29
N LYS A 62 -2.16 -6.71 5.45
CA LYS A 62 -1.77 -7.75 4.48
C LYS A 62 -2.82 -8.85 4.31
N THR A 63 -3.46 -9.26 5.41
CA THR A 63 -4.54 -10.27 5.37
C THR A 63 -5.66 -9.86 4.42
N ARG A 64 -6.04 -8.58 4.47
CA ARG A 64 -7.08 -8.02 3.62
C ARG A 64 -6.62 -7.94 2.16
N ALA A 65 -5.35 -7.58 1.92
CA ALA A 65 -4.76 -7.66 0.59
C ALA A 65 -4.78 -9.07 0.01
N TYR A 66 -4.39 -10.09 0.78
CA TYR A 66 -4.43 -11.48 0.31
C TYR A 66 -5.85 -11.93 -0.05
N ALA A 67 -6.85 -11.52 0.73
CA ALA A 67 -8.24 -11.82 0.42
C ALA A 67 -8.68 -11.21 -0.92
N ILE A 68 -8.32 -9.94 -1.17
CA ILE A 68 -8.62 -9.25 -2.44
C ILE A 68 -7.93 -9.92 -3.62
N ILE A 69 -6.64 -10.25 -3.46
CA ILE A 69 -5.87 -10.93 -4.51
C ILE A 69 -6.46 -12.31 -4.81
N ALA A 70 -6.84 -13.06 -3.78
CA ALA A 70 -7.45 -14.38 -3.94
C ALA A 70 -8.85 -14.34 -4.57
N GLU A 71 -9.59 -13.23 -4.44
CA GLU A 71 -10.89 -13.05 -5.09
C GLU A 71 -10.76 -12.62 -6.56
N LYS A 72 -9.62 -12.05 -6.96
CA LYS A 72 -9.39 -11.43 -8.28
C LYS A 72 -8.44 -12.20 -9.20
N GLY A 73 -7.63 -13.11 -8.65
CA GLY A 73 -6.70 -13.99 -9.39
C GLY A 73 -7.33 -15.32 -9.77
#